data_AF-A0A2E5KFS2-F1
#
_entry.id   AF-A0A2E5KFS2-F1
#
_cell.length_a   1.000
_cell.length_b   1.000
_cell.length_c   1.000
_cell.angle_alpha   90.00
_cell.angle_beta   90.00
_cell.angle_gamma   90.00
#
_symmetry.space_group_name_H-M   'P 1'
#
loop_
_entity.id
_entity.type
_entity.pdbx_description
1 polymer ?
#
loop_
_entity_poly.entity_id
_entity_poly.type
_entity_poly.pdbx_seq_one_letter_code
_entity_poly.pdbx_strand_id
1 'polypeptide(L)'
;MSDDKRIMEEYRGPSRQYPKVERKFFIRIAVGIVIILLGIIGQQINVELSETTILVPGPDPGAGPSEVSSGIDVTRTGGMLAMLVGAVVNLKAITTYREEYGEIKDKEKRPETLFILVTLGLTLGAIVLAGSFIL
;
A
#
# COMPACT_ATOMS: atom_id res chain seq x y z
N MET A 1 -4.12 37.54 34.40
CA MET A 1 -3.96 36.72 33.19
C MET A 1 -5.11 37.12 32.28
N SER A 2 -4.86 37.84 31.17
CA SER A 2 -5.93 38.48 30.40
C SER A 2 -6.75 37.46 29.62
N ASP A 3 -8.07 37.66 29.59
CA ASP A 3 -9.05 36.78 28.94
C ASP A 3 -8.73 36.49 27.47
N ASP A 4 -7.99 37.37 26.80
CA ASP A 4 -7.46 37.16 25.44
C ASP A 4 -6.53 35.94 25.30
N LYS A 5 -5.74 35.58 26.33
CA LYS A 5 -4.93 34.35 26.28
C LYS A 5 -5.80 33.10 26.38
N ARG A 6 -6.86 33.12 27.20
CA ARG A 6 -7.82 32.01 27.28
C ARG A 6 -8.57 31.85 25.97
N ILE A 7 -9.02 32.94 25.37
CA ILE A 7 -9.71 32.91 24.06
C ILE A 7 -8.76 32.44 22.96
N MET A 8 -7.49 32.86 22.93
CA MET A 8 -6.51 32.40 21.93
C MET A 8 -6.09 30.92 22.10
N GLU A 9 -6.05 30.41 23.33
CA GLU A 9 -5.85 28.98 23.61
C GLU A 9 -7.09 28.14 23.24
N GLU A 10 -8.28 28.72 23.40
CA GLU A 10 -9.57 28.11 23.05
C GLU A 10 -9.87 28.18 21.54
N TYR A 11 -9.37 29.19 20.83
CA TYR A 11 -9.47 29.37 19.37
C TYR A 11 -8.36 28.66 18.58
N ARG A 12 -7.34 28.11 19.26
CA ARG A 12 -6.49 27.03 18.73
C ARG A 12 -7.18 25.65 18.84
N GLY A 13 -8.51 25.67 18.86
CA GLY A 13 -9.37 24.50 18.96
C GLY A 13 -9.30 23.53 17.76
N PRO A 14 -9.88 22.33 17.96
CA PRO A 14 -9.67 21.09 17.19
C PRO A 14 -10.05 21.12 15.71
N SER A 15 -10.74 22.16 15.22
CA SER A 15 -11.17 22.24 13.81
C SER A 15 -9.99 22.31 12.82
N ARG A 16 -8.82 22.85 13.23
CA ARG A 16 -7.59 22.83 12.42
C ARG A 16 -6.76 21.54 12.57
N GLN A 17 -7.11 20.66 13.51
CA GLN A 17 -6.41 19.39 13.73
C GLN A 17 -7.00 18.27 12.87
N TYR A 18 -8.32 18.27 12.62
CA TYR A 18 -8.98 17.30 11.73
C TYR A 18 -8.33 17.18 10.34
N PRO A 19 -8.06 18.27 9.59
CA PRO A 19 -7.43 18.16 8.28
C PRO A 19 -6.01 17.60 8.34
N LYS A 20 -5.29 17.84 9.46
CA LYS A 20 -3.94 17.30 9.65
C LYS A 20 -3.97 15.80 9.94
N VAL A 21 -4.92 15.33 10.74
CA VAL A 21 -5.13 13.91 11.04
C VAL A 21 -5.62 13.16 9.79
N GLU A 22 -6.59 13.70 9.07
CA GLU A 22 -7.06 13.15 7.79
C GLU A 22 -5.90 13.07 6.78
N ARG A 23 -5.07 14.12 6.64
CA ARG A 23 -3.91 14.09 5.73
C ARG A 23 -2.87 13.04 6.13
N LYS A 24 -2.57 12.90 7.42
CA LYS A 24 -1.66 11.85 7.92
C LYS A 24 -2.23 10.46 7.64
N PHE A 25 -3.52 10.27 7.84
CA PHE A 25 -4.22 9.02 7.55
C PHE A 25 -4.14 8.66 6.07
N PHE A 26 -4.47 9.58 5.17
CA PHE A 26 -4.34 9.38 3.72
C PHE A 26 -2.91 9.03 3.30
N ILE A 27 -1.90 9.70 3.85
CA ILE A 27 -0.49 9.39 3.56
C ILE A 27 -0.14 7.97 4.02
N ARG A 28 -0.54 7.56 5.23
CA ARG A 28 -0.27 6.22 5.75
C ARG A 28 -0.91 5.12 4.88
N ILE A 29 -2.13 5.37 4.39
CA ILE A 29 -2.82 4.47 3.46
C ILE A 29 -2.14 4.42 2.10
N ALA A 30 -1.74 5.57 1.56
CA ALA A 30 -1.02 5.65 0.30
C ALA A 30 0.29 4.84 0.37
N VAL A 31 1.01 4.92 1.49
CA VAL A 31 2.23 4.12 1.72
C VAL A 31 1.93 2.62 1.66
N GLY A 32 0.89 2.13 2.35
CA GLY A 32 0.55 0.72 2.30
C GLY A 32 0.10 0.24 0.91
N ILE A 33 -0.64 1.08 0.16
CA ILE A 33 -0.99 0.78 -1.24
C ILE A 33 0.27 0.73 -2.13
N VAL A 34 1.20 1.66 -1.97
CA VAL A 34 2.46 1.66 -2.74
C VAL A 34 3.28 0.39 -2.48
N ILE A 35 3.35 -0.08 -1.22
CA ILE A 35 4.02 -1.35 -0.89
C ILE A 35 3.40 -2.52 -1.66
N ILE A 36 2.06 -2.59 -1.72
CA ILE A 36 1.34 -3.64 -2.47
C ILE A 36 1.71 -3.55 -3.96
N LEU A 37 1.66 -2.35 -4.55
CA LEU A 37 1.95 -2.14 -5.97
C LEU A 37 3.40 -2.49 -6.33
N LEU A 38 4.37 -2.11 -5.49
CA LEU A 38 5.78 -2.48 -5.70
C LEU A 38 5.99 -3.99 -5.66
N GLY A 39 5.26 -4.70 -4.82
CA GLY A 39 5.25 -6.16 -4.80
C GLY A 39 4.81 -6.77 -6.13
N ILE A 40 3.77 -6.21 -6.75
CA ILE A 40 3.28 -6.67 -8.07
C ILE A 40 4.32 -6.40 -9.15
N ILE A 41 4.86 -5.18 -9.22
CA ILE A 41 5.84 -4.79 -10.24
C ILE A 41 7.09 -5.68 -10.14
N GLY A 42 7.61 -5.88 -8.92
CA GLY A 42 8.75 -6.77 -8.69
C GLY A 42 8.48 -8.21 -9.14
N GLN A 43 7.24 -8.69 -8.99
CA GLN A 43 6.88 -10.02 -9.45
C GLN A 43 6.76 -10.10 -10.97
N GLN A 44 6.18 -9.11 -11.65
CA GLN A 44 6.08 -9.09 -13.10
C GLN A 44 7.45 -9.09 -13.78
N ILE A 45 8.41 -8.31 -13.27
CA ILE A 45 9.79 -8.30 -13.79
C ILE A 45 10.42 -9.70 -13.69
N ASN A 46 10.19 -10.42 -12.57
CA ASN A 46 10.71 -11.77 -12.41
C ASN A 46 10.04 -12.79 -13.36
N VAL A 47 8.74 -12.66 -13.62
CA VAL A 47 8.02 -13.49 -14.60
C VAL A 47 8.59 -13.25 -16.01
N GLU A 48 8.71 -11.99 -16.41
CA GLU A 48 9.18 -11.61 -17.74
C GLU A 48 10.63 -12.09 -18.01
N LEU A 49 11.50 -12.01 -17.00
CA LEU A 49 12.87 -12.54 -17.07
C LEU A 49 12.95 -14.07 -17.07
N SER A 50 11.94 -14.76 -16.54
CA SER A 50 11.83 -16.22 -16.59
C SER A 50 11.34 -16.71 -17.94
N GLU A 51 10.44 -15.98 -18.58
CA GLU A 51 9.89 -16.33 -19.89
C GLU A 51 10.84 -16.01 -21.06
N THR A 52 11.89 -15.20 -20.86
CA THR A 52 12.90 -14.97 -21.89
C THR A 52 13.70 -16.23 -22.21
N THR A 53 13.50 -16.80 -23.40
CA THR A 53 14.35 -17.84 -23.98
C THR A 53 15.68 -17.25 -24.43
N ILE A 54 16.78 -17.90 -24.06
CA ILE A 54 18.13 -17.52 -24.49
C ILE A 54 18.55 -18.42 -25.64
N LEU A 55 19.01 -17.81 -26.73
CA LEU A 55 19.59 -18.52 -27.88
C LEU A 55 21.01 -18.95 -27.53
N VAL A 56 21.20 -20.25 -27.29
CA VAL A 56 22.50 -20.84 -26.96
C VAL A 56 23.06 -21.49 -28.23
N PRO A 57 24.38 -21.45 -28.48
CA PRO A 57 24.99 -22.23 -29.56
C PRO A 57 24.56 -23.70 -29.43
N GLY A 58 24.10 -24.28 -30.54
CA GLY A 58 23.66 -25.67 -30.55
C GLY A 58 24.78 -26.62 -30.08
N PRO A 59 24.42 -27.83 -29.60
CA PRO A 59 25.38 -28.78 -29.04
C PRO A 59 26.45 -29.25 -30.03
N ASP A 60 26.22 -29.09 -31.34
CA ASP A 60 27.16 -29.46 -32.41
C ASP A 60 27.61 -28.24 -33.25
N PRO A 61 28.86 -28.21 -33.73
CA PRO A 61 29.35 -27.17 -34.64
C PRO A 61 28.60 -27.28 -35.98
N GLY A 62 27.61 -26.42 -36.20
CA GLY A 62 26.77 -26.39 -37.40
C GLY A 62 25.27 -26.56 -37.14
N ALA A 63 24.87 -26.95 -35.92
CA ALA A 63 23.49 -26.82 -35.49
C ALA A 63 23.19 -25.33 -35.27
N GLY A 64 22.09 -24.84 -35.86
CA GLY A 64 21.59 -23.48 -35.60
C GLY A 64 21.36 -23.24 -34.11
N PRO A 65 21.23 -21.97 -33.68
CA PRO A 65 21.06 -21.64 -32.28
C PRO A 65 19.83 -22.36 -31.69
N SER A 66 20.01 -22.95 -30.51
CA SER A 66 18.96 -23.64 -29.76
C SER A 66 18.39 -22.69 -28.71
N GLU A 67 17.06 -22.53 -28.68
CA GLU A 67 16.39 -21.79 -27.61
C GLU A 67 16.39 -22.64 -26.33
N VAL A 68 17.08 -22.16 -25.30
CA VAL A 68 17.06 -22.75 -23.97
C VAL A 68 16.19 -21.85 -23.10
N SER A 69 15.20 -22.44 -22.42
CA SER A 69 14.38 -21.73 -21.44
C SER A 69 15.29 -21.17 -20.34
N SER A 70 15.12 -19.89 -20.00
CA SER A 70 15.71 -19.32 -18.80
C SER A 70 15.23 -20.14 -17.60
N GLY A 71 16.15 -20.84 -16.92
CA GLY A 71 15.85 -21.69 -15.76
C GLY A 71 15.55 -20.89 -14.48
N ILE A 72 15.01 -19.68 -14.61
CA ILE A 72 14.69 -18.82 -13.47
C ILE A 72 13.35 -19.27 -12.91
N ASP A 73 13.37 -19.98 -11.79
CA ASP A 73 12.17 -20.31 -11.02
C ASP A 73 11.57 -19.01 -10.43
N VAL A 74 10.43 -18.60 -10.97
CA VAL A 74 9.73 -17.40 -10.49
C VAL A 74 9.11 -17.68 -9.13
N THR A 75 9.72 -17.11 -8.09
CA THR A 75 9.20 -17.20 -6.73
C THR A 75 8.13 -16.15 -6.49
N ARG A 76 6.86 -16.59 -6.38
CA ARG A 76 5.69 -15.74 -6.09
C ARG A 76 5.61 -15.22 -4.64
N THR A 77 6.53 -15.68 -3.79
CA THR A 77 6.60 -15.32 -2.36
C THR A 77 6.80 -13.82 -2.14
N GLY A 78 7.55 -13.14 -3.03
CA GLY A 78 7.81 -11.70 -2.93
C GLY A 78 6.53 -10.86 -3.01
N GLY A 79 5.67 -11.11 -4.00
CA GLY A 79 4.40 -10.41 -4.14
C GLY A 79 3.43 -10.71 -3.00
N MET A 80 3.34 -11.97 -2.56
CA MET A 80 2.48 -12.34 -1.42
C MET A 80 2.92 -11.66 -0.11
N LEU A 81 4.23 -11.58 0.15
CA LEU A 81 4.75 -10.88 1.33
C LEU A 81 4.47 -9.38 1.28
N ALA A 82 4.64 -8.75 0.11
CA ALA A 82 4.31 -7.34 -0.07
C ALA A 82 2.82 -7.05 0.15
N MET A 83 1.93 -7.94 -0.31
CA MET A 83 0.49 -7.85 -0.03
C MET A 83 0.20 -7.91 1.48
N LEU A 84 0.79 -8.86 2.20
CA LEU A 84 0.61 -9.01 3.65
C LEU A 84 1.12 -7.77 4.41
N VAL A 85 2.33 -7.31 4.10
CA VAL A 85 2.92 -6.13 4.74
C VAL A 85 2.08 -4.88 4.47
N GLY A 86 1.67 -4.65 3.23
CA GLY A 86 0.82 -3.52 2.87
C GLY A 86 -0.55 -3.55 3.55
N ALA A 87 -1.17 -4.73 3.68
CA ALA A 87 -2.42 -4.92 4.41
C ALA A 87 -2.27 -4.57 5.90
N VAL A 88 -1.20 -5.02 6.55
CA VAL A 88 -0.91 -4.71 7.96
C VAL A 88 -0.66 -3.20 8.16
N VAL A 89 0.08 -2.56 7.25
CA VAL A 89 0.32 -1.10 7.28
C VAL A 89 -1.01 -0.34 7.19
N ASN A 90 -1.90 -0.73 6.27
CA ASN A 90 -3.21 -0.09 6.13
C ASN A 90 -4.12 -0.33 7.33
N LEU A 91 -4.12 -1.55 7.90
CA LEU A 91 -4.88 -1.85 9.11
C LEU A 91 -4.40 -0.98 10.28
N LYS A 92 -3.08 -0.86 10.47
CA LYS A 92 -2.49 -0.01 11.51
C LYS A 92 -2.82 1.46 11.29
N ALA A 93 -2.85 1.92 10.04
CA ALA A 93 -3.25 3.28 9.72
C ALA A 93 -4.72 3.56 10.14
N ILE A 94 -5.62 2.60 9.93
CA ILE A 94 -7.03 2.67 10.35
C ILE A 94 -7.15 2.70 11.87
N THR A 95 -6.43 1.83 12.60
CA THR A 95 -6.49 1.82 14.07
C THR A 95 -5.96 3.12 14.65
N THR A 96 -4.82 3.62 14.16
CA THR A 96 -4.27 4.90 14.62
C THR A 96 -5.15 6.08 14.23
N TYR A 97 -5.80 6.07 13.07
CA TYR A 97 -6.79 7.10 12.72
C TYR A 97 -7.95 7.09 13.70
N ARG A 98 -8.49 5.93 14.07
CA ARG A 98 -9.57 5.81 15.06
C ARG A 98 -9.17 6.33 16.45
N GLU A 99 -7.94 6.07 16.88
CA GLU A 99 -7.38 6.62 18.12
C GLU A 99 -7.24 8.16 18.03
N GLU A 100 -6.54 8.67 17.00
CA GLU A 100 -6.35 10.11 16.76
C GLU A 100 -7.69 10.85 16.57
N TYR A 101 -8.72 10.20 16.00
CA TYR A 101 -10.05 10.78 15.84
C TYR A 101 -10.84 10.76 17.15
N GLY A 102 -10.70 9.70 17.95
CA GLY A 102 -11.32 9.57 19.27
C GLY A 102 -10.91 10.68 20.23
N GLU A 103 -9.64 11.08 20.19
CA GLU A 103 -9.10 12.21 20.97
C GLU A 103 -9.72 13.57 20.60
N ILE A 104 -10.27 13.71 19.39
CA ILE A 104 -10.75 14.99 18.83
C ILE A 104 -12.30 15.05 18.82
N LYS A 105 -12.97 13.90 18.95
CA LYS A 105 -14.43 13.73 18.78
C LYS A 105 -15.28 14.43 19.84
N ASP A 106 -14.69 14.89 20.93
CA ASP A 106 -15.37 15.59 22.03
C ASP A 106 -16.05 16.91 21.59
N LYS A 107 -15.72 17.46 20.40
CA LYS A 107 -16.32 18.72 19.91
C LYS A 107 -17.17 18.63 18.65
N GLU A 108 -17.08 17.60 17.80
CA GLU A 108 -17.89 17.49 16.56
C GLU A 108 -17.96 16.04 16.02
N LYS A 109 -19.18 15.52 15.78
CA LYS A 109 -19.39 14.20 15.15
C LYS A 109 -19.25 14.30 13.63
N ARG A 110 -18.03 14.16 13.11
CA ARG A 110 -17.81 13.88 11.68
C ARG A 110 -17.89 12.37 11.39
N PRO A 111 -18.18 11.95 10.13
CA PRO A 111 -18.39 10.55 9.78
C PRO A 111 -17.07 9.76 9.64
N GLU A 112 -16.42 9.49 10.78
CA GLU A 112 -15.24 8.61 10.93
C GLU A 112 -15.42 7.29 10.17
N THR A 113 -16.59 6.67 10.31
CA THR A 113 -16.93 5.39 9.68
C THR A 113 -16.89 5.45 8.15
N LEU A 114 -17.25 6.59 7.54
CA LEU A 114 -17.22 6.74 6.08
C LEU A 114 -15.77 6.66 5.56
N PHE A 115 -14.84 7.38 6.20
CA PHE A 115 -13.43 7.38 5.82
C PHE A 115 -12.79 6.01 6.00
N ILE A 116 -13.09 5.33 7.12
CA ILE A 116 -12.62 3.96 7.35
C ILE A 116 -13.17 3.01 6.27
N LEU A 117 -14.47 3.06 5.97
CA LEU A 117 -15.08 2.19 4.96
C LEU A 117 -14.52 2.41 3.56
N VAL A 118 -14.34 3.68 3.13
CA VAL A 118 -13.73 4.00 1.83
C VAL A 118 -12.32 3.44 1.75
N THR A 119 -11.55 3.61 2.82
CA THR A 119 -10.16 3.16 2.90
C THR A 119 -10.05 1.63 2.88
N LEU A 120 -10.95 0.97 3.59
CA LEU A 120 -11.02 -0.48 3.64
C LEU A 120 -11.42 -1.04 2.26
N GLY A 121 -12.36 -0.40 1.57
CA GLY A 121 -12.71 -0.68 0.18
C GLY A 121 -11.53 -0.51 -0.78
N LEU A 122 -10.76 0.58 -0.67
CA LEU A 122 -9.56 0.81 -1.49
C LEU A 122 -8.48 -0.25 -1.23
N THR A 123 -8.27 -0.62 0.04
CA THR A 123 -7.27 -1.62 0.42
C THR A 123 -7.66 -3.00 -0.11
N LEU A 124 -8.92 -3.40 0.04
CA LEU A 124 -9.43 -4.65 -0.51
C LEU A 124 -9.35 -4.67 -2.04
N GLY A 125 -9.72 -3.56 -2.71
CA GLY A 125 -9.59 -3.44 -4.16
C GLY A 125 -8.15 -3.61 -4.64
N ALA A 126 -7.19 -2.98 -3.94
CA ALA A 126 -5.77 -3.13 -4.25
C ALA A 126 -5.27 -4.58 -4.04
N ILE A 127 -5.73 -5.26 -2.99
CA ILE A 127 -5.41 -6.67 -2.72
C ILE A 127 -5.97 -7.59 -3.80
N VAL A 128 -7.22 -7.38 -4.23
CA VAL A 128 -7.86 -8.18 -5.29
C VAL A 128 -7.12 -8.01 -6.61
N LEU A 129 -6.82 -6.76 -6.98
CA LEU A 129 -6.01 -6.47 -8.17
C LEU A 129 -4.63 -7.14 -8.06
N ALA A 130 -3.93 -7.00 -6.93
CA ALA A 130 -2.65 -7.66 -6.71
C ALA A 130 -2.74 -9.19 -6.85
N GLY A 131 -3.77 -9.79 -6.27
CA GLY A 131 -4.04 -11.23 -6.37
C GLY A 131 -4.15 -11.71 -7.81
N SER A 132 -4.79 -10.94 -8.70
CA SER A 132 -4.93 -11.30 -10.12
C SER A 132 -3.62 -11.31 -10.92
N PHE A 133 -2.57 -10.66 -10.42
CA PHE A 133 -1.24 -10.68 -11.04
C PHE A 133 -0.28 -11.69 -10.41
N ILE A 134 -0.66 -12.25 -9.25
CA ILE A 134 0.19 -13.15 -8.46
C ILE A 134 -0.28 -14.61 -8.57
N LEU A 135 -1.58 -14.85 -8.68
CA LEU A 135 -2.20 -16.17 -8.88
C LEU A 135 -2.19 -16.54 -10.37
#